data_AF-A0AAV5T0P8-F1
#
_entry.id   AF-A0AAV5T0P8-F1
#
_cell.length_a   1.000
_cell.length_b   1.000
_cell.length_c   1.000
_cell.angle_alpha   90.00
_cell.angle_beta   90.00
_cell.angle_gamma   90.00
#
_symmetry.space_group_name_H-M   'P 1'
#
loop_
_entity.id
_entity.type
_entity.pdbx_description
1 polymer ?
#
loop_
_entity_poly.entity_id
_entity_poly.type
_entity_poly.pdbx_seq_one_letter_code
_entity_poly.pdbx_strand_id
1 'polypeptide(L)'
;SSVYSTPTTVIMQLYFLALIPMALACHSTSGIPSGPLTANPTLTFKYSPPVEWTYADKSTGGQAGSESEAKNHLNTDIELAVKKAIASSGALVVPSYTLKSIPEPEKIIINAGDTCTAPANGIVENGAVTKKCNDKEKTADAPVLQKQGSITVDAPLFYLYQSQWNDLAKSVQQRLTSNSEVKFHGDIEVE
;
A
#
# COMPACT_ATOMS: atom_id res chain seq x y z
N SER A 1 70.47 15.71 -6.73
CA SER A 1 69.84 16.60 -7.73
C SER A 1 69.70 15.90 -9.06
N SER A 2 68.57 16.14 -9.75
CA SER A 2 68.17 15.67 -11.10
C SER A 2 67.77 14.20 -11.24
N VAL A 3 66.52 13.75 -11.49
CA VAL A 3 65.36 14.15 -12.33
C VAL A 3 65.27 13.35 -13.66
N TYR A 4 64.34 12.38 -13.65
CA TYR A 4 63.39 11.85 -14.66
C TYR A 4 63.83 11.36 -16.06
N SER A 5 63.34 10.17 -16.45
CA SER A 5 62.15 10.02 -17.31
C SER A 5 61.87 8.55 -17.67
N THR A 6 60.66 8.05 -17.37
CA THR A 6 60.10 6.83 -17.99
C THR A 6 58.68 7.13 -18.46
N PRO A 7 58.27 6.70 -19.67
CA PRO A 7 57.00 7.08 -20.26
C PRO A 7 55.82 6.30 -19.66
N THR A 8 54.79 7.03 -19.25
CA THR A 8 53.51 6.51 -18.78
C THR A 8 52.69 5.99 -19.95
N THR A 9 52.43 4.68 -19.97
CA THR A 9 51.46 4.06 -20.89
C THR A 9 50.04 4.41 -20.43
N VAL A 10 49.32 5.20 -21.22
CA VAL A 10 47.91 5.53 -20.98
C VAL A 10 47.06 4.33 -21.35
N ILE A 11 46.55 3.62 -20.35
CA ILE A 11 45.54 2.56 -20.52
C ILE A 11 44.18 3.26 -20.70
N MET A 12 43.70 3.32 -21.93
CA MET A 12 42.36 3.78 -22.28
C MET A 12 41.34 2.73 -21.84
N GLN A 13 40.75 2.91 -20.66
CA GLN A 13 39.64 2.09 -20.16
C GLN A 13 38.38 2.39 -20.98
N LEU A 14 37.98 1.43 -21.83
CA LEU A 14 36.65 1.38 -22.43
C LEU A 14 35.61 1.07 -21.33
N TYR A 15 34.86 2.09 -20.92
CA TYR A 15 33.66 1.91 -20.13
C TYR A 15 32.56 1.32 -21.02
N PHE A 16 32.32 0.02 -20.89
CA PHE A 16 31.09 -0.61 -21.36
C PHE A 16 29.92 -0.02 -20.57
N LEU A 17 29.14 0.89 -21.18
CA LEU A 17 27.80 1.21 -20.73
C LEU A 17 26.97 -0.08 -20.81
N ALA A 18 26.81 -0.77 -19.68
CA ALA A 18 25.76 -1.76 -19.52
C ALA A 18 24.41 -1.03 -19.58
N LEU A 19 23.82 -1.01 -20.77
CA LEU A 19 22.38 -0.80 -20.94
C LEU A 19 21.70 -1.92 -20.16
N ILE A 20 21.36 -1.66 -18.90
CA ILE A 20 20.41 -2.47 -18.16
C ILE A 20 19.09 -2.29 -18.91
N PRO A 21 18.56 -3.30 -19.61
CA PRO A 21 17.20 -3.19 -20.08
C PRO A 21 16.35 -2.99 -18.82
N MET A 22 15.73 -1.82 -18.70
CA MET A 22 14.58 -1.67 -17.82
C MET A 22 13.59 -2.71 -18.30
N ALA A 23 13.60 -3.88 -17.65
CA ALA A 23 12.53 -4.83 -17.78
C ALA A 23 11.29 -4.06 -17.33
N LEU A 24 10.51 -3.61 -18.31
CA LEU A 24 9.08 -3.47 -18.10
C LEU A 24 8.67 -4.82 -17.55
N ALA A 25 8.41 -4.89 -16.25
CA ALA A 25 7.67 -5.99 -15.68
C ALA A 25 6.28 -5.91 -16.30
N CYS A 26 6.14 -6.48 -17.51
CA CYS A 26 4.86 -6.90 -18.02
C CYS A 26 4.31 -7.84 -16.95
N HIS A 27 3.23 -7.41 -16.30
CA HIS A 27 2.41 -8.31 -15.48
C HIS A 27 1.89 -9.37 -16.45
N SER A 28 2.62 -10.49 -16.56
CA SER A 28 2.22 -11.63 -17.36
C SER A 28 1.11 -12.34 -16.59
N THR A 29 -0.12 -11.85 -16.74
CA THR A 29 -1.32 -12.66 -16.50
C THR A 29 -1.46 -13.61 -17.68
N SER A 30 -0.59 -14.63 -17.74
CA SER A 30 -0.63 -15.69 -18.76
C SER A 30 -1.40 -16.90 -18.23
N GLY A 31 -2.64 -16.66 -17.78
CA GLY A 31 -3.60 -17.69 -17.42
C GLY A 31 -4.89 -17.47 -18.20
N ILE A 32 -5.51 -18.55 -18.69
CA ILE A 32 -6.87 -18.47 -19.23
C ILE A 32 -7.77 -17.95 -18.10
N PRO A 33 -8.56 -16.88 -18.30
CA PRO A 33 -9.46 -16.37 -17.28
C PRO A 33 -10.37 -17.48 -16.76
N SER A 34 -10.51 -17.59 -15.44
CA SER A 34 -11.19 -18.71 -14.79
C SER A 34 -11.98 -18.29 -13.55
N GLY A 35 -12.97 -19.09 -13.18
CA GLY A 35 -13.84 -18.86 -12.02
C GLY A 35 -15.15 -18.16 -12.40
N PRO A 36 -15.99 -17.81 -11.42
CA PRO A 36 -17.23 -17.10 -11.65
C PRO A 36 -16.97 -15.70 -12.23
N LEU A 37 -17.91 -15.24 -13.04
CA LEU A 37 -17.92 -13.91 -13.62
C LEU A 37 -18.73 -12.97 -12.69
N THR A 38 -18.16 -11.85 -12.28
CA THR A 38 -18.85 -10.87 -11.44
C THR A 38 -18.49 -9.44 -11.81
N ALA A 39 -19.45 -8.54 -11.64
CA ALA A 39 -19.31 -7.08 -11.73
C ALA A 39 -19.24 -6.42 -10.34
N ASN A 40 -19.42 -7.20 -9.28
CA ASN A 40 -19.56 -6.74 -7.90
C ASN A 40 -18.66 -7.53 -6.93
N PRO A 41 -17.35 -7.63 -7.17
CA PRO A 41 -16.47 -8.32 -6.23
C PRO A 41 -16.42 -7.57 -4.89
N THR A 42 -16.21 -8.32 -3.82
CA THR A 42 -15.81 -7.75 -2.54
C THR A 42 -14.36 -8.12 -2.24
N LEU A 43 -13.54 -7.11 -2.05
CA LEU A 43 -12.14 -7.23 -1.68
C LEU A 43 -12.04 -7.19 -0.16
N THR A 44 -11.67 -8.27 0.50
CA THR A 44 -11.52 -8.32 1.97
C THR A 44 -10.04 -8.40 2.33
N PHE A 45 -9.64 -7.74 3.43
CA PHE A 45 -8.23 -7.66 3.81
C PHE A 45 -8.02 -7.38 5.28
N LYS A 46 -6.83 -7.75 5.78
CA LYS A 46 -6.35 -7.44 7.13
C LYS A 46 -5.16 -6.51 7.02
N TYR A 47 -5.15 -5.42 7.78
CA TYR A 47 -4.16 -4.36 7.62
C TYR A 47 -3.88 -3.57 8.90
N SER A 48 -2.71 -2.95 8.97
CA SER A 48 -2.42 -1.82 9.85
C SER A 48 -2.59 -0.53 9.03
N PRO A 49 -3.38 0.44 9.52
CA PRO A 49 -3.60 1.69 8.80
C PRO A 49 -2.33 2.53 8.76
N PRO A 50 -2.08 3.28 7.68
CA PRO A 50 -1.08 4.33 7.67
C PRO A 50 -1.48 5.45 8.62
N VAL A 51 -0.51 6.25 9.03
CA VAL A 51 -0.73 7.36 9.97
C VAL A 51 -1.81 8.33 9.47
N GLU A 52 -1.81 8.65 8.17
CA GLU A 52 -2.77 9.60 7.56
C GLU A 52 -4.23 9.11 7.60
N TRP A 53 -4.46 7.80 7.76
CA TRP A 53 -5.81 7.22 7.89
C TRP A 53 -6.30 7.19 9.34
N THR A 54 -5.52 7.74 10.26
CA THR A 54 -5.86 7.79 11.68
C THR A 54 -6.05 9.22 12.14
N TYR A 55 -6.77 9.38 13.25
CA TYR A 55 -7.01 10.70 13.84
C TYR A 55 -6.96 10.64 15.37
N ALA A 56 -6.77 11.81 15.98
CA ALA A 56 -6.83 12.01 17.42
C ALA A 56 -7.34 13.43 17.73
N ASP A 57 -7.84 13.66 18.94
CA ASP A 57 -8.29 15.01 19.37
C ASP A 57 -7.12 16.01 19.44
N LYS A 58 -5.89 15.49 19.59
CA LYS A 58 -4.63 16.23 19.45
C LYS A 58 -3.75 15.44 18.48
N SER A 59 -3.88 15.74 17.19
CA SER A 59 -3.10 15.06 16.15
C SER A 59 -1.60 15.35 16.30
N THR A 60 -0.79 14.32 16.09
CA THR A 60 0.67 14.38 16.10
C THR A 60 1.21 13.54 14.94
N GLY A 61 2.46 13.77 14.55
CA GLY A 61 3.20 12.82 13.71
C GLY A 61 2.61 12.52 12.33
N GLY A 62 1.85 13.43 11.72
CA GLY A 62 1.24 13.23 10.40
C GLY A 62 -0.19 12.69 10.42
N GLN A 63 -0.80 12.52 11.60
CA GLN A 63 -2.22 12.16 11.71
C GLN A 63 -3.13 13.27 11.19
N ALA A 64 -4.30 12.88 10.68
CA ALA A 64 -5.34 13.83 10.33
C ALA A 64 -5.83 14.60 11.56
N GLY A 65 -6.21 15.87 11.38
CA GLY A 65 -6.74 16.72 12.45
C GLY A 65 -8.17 16.40 12.86
N SER A 66 -8.87 15.56 12.09
CA SER A 66 -10.24 15.13 12.38
C SER A 66 -10.57 13.77 11.74
N GLU A 67 -11.66 13.15 12.21
CA GLU A 67 -12.19 11.93 11.61
C GLU A 67 -12.57 12.13 10.13
N SER A 68 -13.20 13.27 9.80
CA SER A 68 -13.62 13.56 8.44
C SER A 68 -12.43 13.70 7.48
N GLU A 69 -11.33 14.26 7.96
CA GLU A 69 -10.10 14.39 7.18
C GLU A 69 -9.43 13.03 6.99
N ALA A 70 -9.30 12.23 8.06
CA ALA A 70 -8.79 10.85 7.95
C ALA A 70 -9.63 10.00 6.98
N LYS A 71 -10.95 10.15 7.03
CA LYS A 71 -11.89 9.49 6.11
C LYS A 71 -11.67 9.93 4.67
N ASN A 72 -11.38 11.21 4.45
CA ASN A 72 -11.09 11.73 3.12
C ASN A 72 -9.77 11.16 2.56
N HIS A 73 -8.70 11.09 3.37
CA HIS A 73 -7.45 10.45 2.98
C HIS A 73 -7.66 8.97 2.63
N LEU A 74 -8.30 8.22 3.53
CA LEU A 74 -8.61 6.81 3.35
C LEU A 74 -9.41 6.56 2.06
N ASN A 75 -10.50 7.30 1.85
CA ASN A 75 -11.34 7.15 0.65
C ASN A 75 -10.57 7.48 -0.62
N THR A 76 -9.81 8.58 -0.62
CA THR A 76 -9.04 9.02 -1.78
C THR A 76 -7.98 7.99 -2.16
N ASP A 77 -7.25 7.46 -1.19
CA ASP A 77 -6.20 6.47 -1.43
C ASP A 77 -6.76 5.16 -1.99
N ILE A 78 -7.84 4.66 -1.39
CA ILE A 78 -8.53 3.46 -1.87
C ILE A 78 -9.10 3.68 -3.28
N GLU A 79 -9.76 4.82 -3.53
CA GLU A 79 -10.31 5.14 -4.84
C GLU A 79 -9.21 5.21 -5.90
N LEU A 80 -8.09 5.89 -5.60
CA LEU A 80 -6.96 6.00 -6.51
C LEU A 80 -6.28 4.65 -6.76
N ALA A 81 -6.14 3.81 -5.74
CA ALA A 81 -5.57 2.47 -5.88
C ALA A 81 -6.43 1.59 -6.79
N VAL A 82 -7.75 1.54 -6.55
CA VAL A 82 -8.70 0.79 -7.39
C VAL A 82 -8.75 1.34 -8.81
N LYS A 83 -8.83 2.67 -8.97
CA LYS A 83 -8.84 3.34 -10.28
C LYS A 83 -7.62 2.94 -11.11
N LYS A 84 -6.43 3.03 -10.52
CA LYS A 84 -5.18 2.71 -11.19
C LYS A 84 -5.06 1.21 -11.47
N ALA A 85 -5.58 0.35 -10.60
CA ALA A 85 -5.60 -1.10 -10.82
C ALA A 85 -6.50 -1.48 -12.00
N ILE A 86 -7.73 -0.94 -12.07
CA ILE A 86 -8.64 -1.10 -13.20
C ILE A 86 -8.02 -0.55 -14.49
N ALA A 87 -7.44 0.64 -14.46
CA ALA A 87 -6.77 1.21 -15.63
C ALA A 87 -5.59 0.36 -16.12
N SER A 88 -4.94 -0.39 -15.22
CA SER A 88 -3.82 -1.27 -15.55
C SER A 88 -4.27 -2.66 -16.02
N SER A 89 -5.55 -3.03 -15.88
CA SER A 89 -6.05 -4.35 -16.27
C SER A 89 -6.28 -4.50 -17.78
N GLY A 90 -5.85 -3.52 -18.58
CA GLY A 90 -6.03 -3.51 -20.04
C GLY A 90 -7.42 -3.09 -20.51
N ALA A 91 -8.27 -2.58 -19.62
CA ALA A 91 -9.55 -2.00 -20.01
C ALA A 91 -9.33 -0.78 -20.91
N LEU A 92 -9.85 -0.81 -22.14
CA LEU A 92 -9.73 0.28 -23.13
C LEU A 92 -10.38 1.59 -22.63
N VAL A 93 -11.37 1.47 -21.74
CA VAL A 93 -12.02 2.57 -21.04
C VAL A 93 -12.18 2.13 -19.58
N VAL A 94 -11.77 2.98 -18.64
CA VAL A 94 -12.07 2.74 -17.23
C VAL A 94 -13.59 2.83 -17.07
N PRO A 95 -14.27 1.73 -16.74
CA PRO A 95 -15.72 1.74 -16.56
C PRO A 95 -16.12 2.67 -15.42
N SER A 96 -17.35 3.15 -15.46
CA SER A 96 -17.97 3.73 -14.26
C SER A 96 -18.06 2.66 -13.17
N TYR A 97 -17.58 2.98 -11.97
CA TYR A 97 -17.75 2.15 -10.80
C TYR A 97 -18.03 3.01 -9.57
N THR A 98 -18.58 2.40 -8.53
CA THR A 98 -18.66 2.99 -7.19
C THR A 98 -18.01 2.07 -6.18
N LEU A 99 -17.44 2.64 -5.13
CA LEU A 99 -16.89 1.89 -4.01
C LEU A 99 -17.88 1.90 -2.86
N LYS A 100 -18.14 0.73 -2.30
CA LYS A 100 -19.01 0.53 -1.14
C LYS A 100 -18.23 -0.19 -0.04
N SER A 101 -18.76 -0.13 1.18
CA SER A 101 -18.23 -0.85 2.35
C SER A 101 -16.79 -0.49 2.74
N ILE A 102 -16.33 0.72 2.38
CA ILE A 102 -14.98 1.21 2.67
C ILE A 102 -14.74 1.23 4.20
N PRO A 103 -13.53 0.87 4.71
CA PRO A 103 -13.25 0.87 6.14
C PRO A 103 -13.33 2.27 6.78
N GLU A 104 -13.62 2.31 8.08
CA GLU A 104 -13.63 3.56 8.85
C GLU A 104 -12.24 3.88 9.46
N PRO A 105 -11.88 5.18 9.57
CA PRO A 105 -10.66 5.63 10.25
C PRO A 105 -10.53 5.12 11.69
N GLU A 106 -9.29 4.97 12.16
CA GLU A 106 -9.03 4.62 13.56
C GLU A 106 -8.75 5.88 14.39
N LYS A 107 -9.46 6.03 15.52
CA LYS A 107 -9.08 7.00 16.55
C LYS A 107 -7.98 6.41 17.43
N ILE A 108 -6.76 6.92 17.30
CA ILE A 108 -5.60 6.46 18.07
C ILE A 108 -4.61 7.59 18.28
N ILE A 109 -4.00 7.70 19.45
CA ILE A 109 -2.94 8.68 19.72
C ILE A 109 -1.62 8.07 19.33
N ILE A 110 -0.81 8.76 18.53
CA ILE A 110 0.53 8.29 18.14
C ILE A 110 1.59 8.95 19.02
N ASN A 111 2.48 8.11 19.56
CA ASN A 111 3.62 8.59 20.34
C ASN A 111 4.72 9.14 19.44
N ALA A 112 5.45 10.13 19.95
CA ALA A 112 6.75 10.49 19.39
C ALA A 112 7.76 9.38 19.72
N GLY A 113 8.17 8.62 18.71
CA GLY A 113 9.14 7.53 18.84
C GLY A 113 8.53 6.14 18.74
N ASP A 114 9.39 5.14 18.93
CA ASP A 114 9.11 3.72 18.71
C ASP A 114 8.81 2.96 20.02
N THR A 115 8.40 3.65 21.09
CA THR A 115 8.17 3.04 22.41
C THR A 115 6.76 3.25 22.97
N CYS A 116 6.31 2.30 23.79
CA CYS A 116 5.10 2.48 24.58
C CYS A 116 5.38 3.42 25.74
N THR A 117 4.85 4.64 25.64
CA THR A 117 4.92 5.67 26.69
C THR A 117 3.59 5.92 27.40
N ALA A 118 2.49 5.41 26.82
CA ALA A 118 1.19 5.38 27.46
C ALA A 118 0.32 4.24 26.88
N PRO A 119 -0.63 3.72 27.67
CA PRO A 119 -1.60 2.74 27.19
C PRO A 119 -2.45 3.25 26.02
N ALA A 120 -2.90 2.33 25.18
CA ALA A 120 -3.71 2.57 23.98
C ALA A 120 -3.08 3.42 22.87
N ASN A 121 -1.87 3.94 23.06
CA ASN A 121 -1.16 4.69 22.03
C ASN A 121 -0.64 3.76 20.92
N GLY A 122 -0.59 4.30 19.71
CA GLY A 122 -0.09 3.63 18.52
C GLY A 122 1.43 3.76 18.38
N ILE A 123 2.06 2.70 17.90
CA ILE A 123 3.46 2.71 17.47
C ILE A 123 3.49 2.69 15.94
N VAL A 124 4.29 3.58 15.36
CA VAL A 124 4.45 3.69 13.91
C VAL A 124 5.72 2.99 13.46
N GLU A 125 5.61 2.13 12.46
CA GLU A 125 6.73 1.48 11.78
C GLU A 125 6.51 1.63 10.27
N ASN A 126 7.45 2.28 9.58
CA ASN A 126 7.39 2.51 8.12
C ASN A 126 6.06 3.15 7.66
N GLY A 127 5.60 4.19 8.36
CA GLY A 127 4.40 4.93 7.97
C GLY A 127 3.06 4.31 8.41
N ALA A 128 3.06 3.06 8.88
CA ALA A 128 1.88 2.36 9.39
C ALA A 128 1.84 2.32 10.92
N VAL A 129 0.64 2.43 11.50
CA VAL A 129 0.41 2.19 12.93
C VAL A 129 0.31 0.69 13.18
N THR A 130 1.44 0.06 13.49
CA THR A 130 1.55 -1.41 13.48
C THR A 130 1.26 -2.09 14.81
N LYS A 131 1.32 -1.36 15.92
CA LYS A 131 1.06 -1.88 17.26
C LYS A 131 0.25 -0.89 18.09
N LYS A 132 -0.49 -1.42 19.07
CA LYS A 132 -1.22 -0.63 20.06
C LYS A 132 -0.75 -1.00 21.45
N CYS A 133 -0.29 -0.02 22.22
CA CYS A 133 0.22 -0.23 23.57
C CYS A 133 -0.88 -0.75 24.50
N ASN A 134 -0.52 -1.74 25.31
CA ASN A 134 -1.38 -2.29 26.37
C ASN A 134 -1.01 -1.65 27.71
N ASP A 135 -1.84 -1.88 28.73
CA ASP A 135 -1.66 -1.33 30.08
C ASP A 135 -0.40 -1.83 30.82
N LYS A 136 0.39 -2.76 30.24
CA LYS A 136 1.50 -3.47 30.91
C LYS A 136 2.90 -3.15 30.35
N GLU A 137 2.99 -2.19 29.44
CA GLU A 137 4.18 -1.51 28.89
C GLU A 137 5.54 -2.26 28.87
N LYS A 138 5.80 -2.94 27.75
CA LYS A 138 7.07 -2.91 27.01
C LYS A 138 6.77 -2.93 25.51
N THR A 139 7.49 -2.13 24.71
CA THR A 139 7.31 -2.04 23.25
C THR A 139 7.34 -3.40 22.54
N ALA A 140 8.21 -4.31 23.00
CA ALA A 140 8.37 -5.64 22.43
C ALA A 140 7.13 -6.53 22.62
N ASP A 141 6.30 -6.24 23.63
CA ASP A 141 5.14 -7.03 24.03
C ASP A 141 3.81 -6.39 23.58
N ALA A 142 3.86 -5.24 22.87
CA ALA A 142 2.67 -4.58 22.38
C ALA A 142 2.02 -5.39 21.24
N PRO A 143 0.72 -5.71 21.32
CA PRO A 143 0.04 -6.48 20.29
C PRO A 143 0.02 -5.72 18.96
N VAL A 144 0.09 -6.49 17.87
CA VAL A 144 -0.07 -5.97 16.50
C VAL A 144 -1.46 -5.35 16.37
N LEU A 145 -1.51 -4.11 15.85
CA LEU A 145 -2.74 -3.46 15.46
C LEU A 145 -3.13 -3.95 14.07
N GLN A 146 -4.07 -4.88 14.01
CA GLN A 146 -4.60 -5.43 12.78
C GLN A 146 -6.11 -5.17 12.71
N LYS A 147 -6.53 -4.36 11.74
CA LYS A 147 -7.93 -4.14 11.39
C LYS A 147 -8.35 -5.06 10.25
N GLN A 148 -9.63 -5.36 10.18
CA GLN A 148 -10.25 -5.99 9.02
C GLN A 148 -10.98 -4.91 8.22
N GLY A 149 -10.76 -4.91 6.90
CA GLY A 149 -11.39 -4.02 5.95
C GLY A 149 -12.02 -4.78 4.80
N SER A 150 -12.98 -4.13 4.14
CA SER A 150 -13.59 -4.60 2.91
C SER A 150 -13.74 -3.45 1.93
N ILE A 151 -13.75 -3.72 0.63
CA ILE A 151 -14.14 -2.78 -0.42
C ILE A 151 -14.99 -3.55 -1.42
N THR A 152 -16.24 -3.17 -1.61
CA THR A 152 -17.05 -3.70 -2.70
C THR A 152 -16.96 -2.77 -3.89
N VAL A 153 -16.54 -3.29 -5.05
CA VAL A 153 -16.50 -2.55 -6.30
C VAL A 153 -17.79 -2.82 -7.06
N ASP A 154 -18.66 -1.82 -7.21
CA ASP A 154 -19.88 -1.96 -8.01
C ASP A 154 -19.65 -1.37 -9.40
N ALA A 155 -19.46 -2.24 -10.40
CA ALA A 155 -19.12 -1.87 -11.77
C ALA A 155 -20.07 -2.56 -12.78
N PRO A 156 -21.32 -2.10 -12.93
CA PRO A 156 -22.42 -2.85 -13.55
C PRO A 156 -22.23 -3.19 -15.05
N LEU A 157 -21.27 -2.54 -15.72
CA LEU A 157 -20.93 -2.77 -17.13
C LEU A 157 -19.54 -3.39 -17.31
N PHE A 158 -18.91 -3.83 -16.23
CA PHE A 158 -17.55 -4.36 -16.23
C PHE A 158 -17.49 -5.69 -15.48
N TYR A 159 -17.60 -6.76 -16.26
CA TYR A 159 -17.57 -8.12 -15.75
C TYR A 159 -16.18 -8.71 -15.95
N LEU A 160 -15.57 -9.14 -14.86
CA LEU A 160 -14.30 -9.86 -14.90
C LEU A 160 -14.46 -11.25 -14.28
N TYR A 161 -13.65 -12.19 -14.74
CA TYR A 161 -13.52 -13.49 -14.11
C TYR A 161 -12.82 -13.33 -12.75
N GLN A 162 -13.11 -14.22 -11.80
CA GLN A 162 -12.49 -14.20 -10.47
C GLN A 162 -10.96 -14.14 -10.53
N SER A 163 -10.32 -14.87 -11.45
CA SER A 163 -8.86 -14.81 -11.62
C SER A 163 -8.34 -13.40 -11.98
N GLN A 164 -9.11 -12.64 -12.77
CA GLN A 164 -8.76 -11.27 -13.13
C GLN A 164 -9.01 -10.30 -11.98
N TRP A 165 -10.07 -10.52 -11.20
CA TRP A 165 -10.29 -9.77 -9.95
C TRP A 165 -9.18 -10.02 -8.93
N ASN A 166 -8.67 -11.25 -8.83
CA ASN A 166 -7.53 -11.56 -7.97
C ASN A 166 -6.26 -10.79 -8.37
N ASP A 167 -5.99 -10.66 -9.67
CA ASP A 167 -4.85 -9.87 -10.16
C ASP A 167 -5.06 -8.37 -9.90
N LEU A 168 -6.29 -7.89 -10.06
CA LEU A 168 -6.64 -6.53 -9.71
C LEU A 168 -6.48 -6.26 -8.21
N ALA A 169 -6.91 -7.18 -7.36
CA ALA A 169 -6.76 -7.11 -5.90
C ALA A 169 -5.27 -7.02 -5.50
N LYS A 170 -4.40 -7.83 -6.12
CA LYS A 170 -2.94 -7.72 -5.93
C LYS A 170 -2.40 -6.36 -6.35
N SER A 171 -2.88 -5.81 -7.47
CA SER A 171 -2.51 -4.47 -7.94
C SER A 171 -2.97 -3.39 -6.95
N VAL A 172 -4.18 -3.50 -6.39
CA VAL A 172 -4.68 -2.60 -5.34
C VAL A 172 -3.80 -2.68 -4.10
N GLN A 173 -3.51 -3.89 -3.61
CA GLN A 173 -2.65 -4.12 -2.46
C GLN A 173 -1.28 -3.47 -2.64
N GLN A 174 -0.60 -3.74 -3.76
CA GLN A 174 0.70 -3.15 -4.08
C GLN A 174 0.65 -1.62 -4.07
N ARG A 175 -0.41 -1.03 -4.64
CA ARG A 175 -0.56 0.43 -4.71
C ARG A 175 -0.82 1.05 -3.36
N LEU A 176 -1.63 0.43 -2.51
CA LEU A 176 -1.89 0.90 -1.16
C LEU A 176 -0.66 0.78 -0.27
N THR A 177 0.12 -0.29 -0.42
CA THR A 177 1.40 -0.43 0.29
C THR A 177 2.44 0.59 -0.17
N SER A 178 2.60 0.80 -1.48
CA SER A 178 3.66 1.66 -2.01
C SER A 178 3.36 3.16 -1.99
N ASN A 179 2.09 3.57 -2.09
CA ASN A 179 1.72 4.99 -2.18
C ASN A 179 1.09 5.54 -0.90
N SER A 180 0.52 4.66 -0.07
CA SER A 180 -0.22 5.05 1.13
C SER A 180 0.29 4.31 2.37
N GLU A 181 1.44 3.62 2.28
CA GLU A 181 2.12 2.98 3.42
C GLU A 181 1.25 1.95 4.18
N VAL A 182 0.19 1.43 3.56
CA VAL A 182 -0.68 0.42 4.17
C VAL A 182 0.10 -0.88 4.35
N LYS A 183 0.16 -1.39 5.59
CA LYS A 183 0.80 -2.66 5.91
C LYS A 183 -0.25 -3.77 5.99
N PHE A 184 -0.27 -4.65 5.01
CA PHE A 184 -1.19 -5.80 4.98
C PHE A 184 -0.66 -6.99 5.80
N HIS A 185 -1.59 -7.75 6.39
CA HIS A 185 -1.34 -8.96 7.17
C HIS A 185 -1.89 -10.20 6.46
N GLY A 186 -1.61 -10.30 5.16
CA GLY A 186 -2.15 -11.29 4.25
C GLY A 186 -2.44 -10.67 2.88
N ASP A 187 -2.76 -11.51 1.91
CA ASP A 187 -3.22 -11.04 0.60
C ASP A 187 -4.66 -10.54 0.68
N ILE A 188 -5.02 -9.61 -0.21
CA ILE A 188 -6.43 -9.23 -0.41
C ILE A 188 -7.17 -10.42 -1.02
N GLU A 189 -8.25 -10.85 -0.37
CA GLU A 189 -9.12 -11.93 -0.82
C GLU A 189 -10.29 -11.37 -1.65
N VAL A 190 -10.71 -12.10 -2.69
CA VAL A 190 -11.82 -11.71 -3.57
C VAL A 190 -12.99 -12.66 -3.36
N GLU A 191 -14.12 -12.10 -2.96
CA GLU A 191 -15.41 -12.77 -2.80
C GLU A 191 -16.43 -12.32 -3.86
#